data_AF-A0A388RTH4-F1
#
_entry.id   AF-A0A388RTH4-F1
#
_cell.length_a   1.000
_cell.length_b   1.000
_cell.length_c   1.000
_cell.angle_alpha   90.00
_cell.angle_beta   90.00
_cell.angle_gamma   90.00
#
_symmetry.space_group_name_H-M   'P 1'
#
loop_
_entity.id
_entity.type
_entity.pdbx_description
1 polymer ?
#
loop_
_entity_poly.entity_id
_entity_poly.type
_entity_poly.pdbx_seq_one_letter_code
_entity_poly.pdbx_strand_id
1 'polypeptide(L)'
;MSHTGIDGTTVWPKTQFGEPAPAPDATPWQDTIAAADHALEEATRIQRGVEHNLKLMQEVRSLREELRKAHAEIDRYRGMHARVVVGMRQLEDDHTGAMSRLKAENEMLLVRHRVYKLMAEHYARMALRLDPQTFAAHRDRVLQHILFQRRKGVPPDEIRAADVGFLML
;
A
#
# COMPACT_ATOMS: atom_id res chain seq x y z
N MET A 1 -29.31 27.06 0.53
CA MET A 1 -28.05 27.51 1.14
C MET A 1 -27.75 28.89 0.61
N SER A 2 -27.53 29.81 1.53
CA SER A 2 -27.64 31.26 1.42
C SER A 2 -26.53 31.88 0.55
N HIS A 3 -26.93 32.41 -0.61
CA HIS A 3 -26.18 33.42 -1.34
C HIS A 3 -26.41 34.77 -0.65
N THR A 4 -25.51 35.18 0.23
CA THR A 4 -25.46 36.56 0.72
C THR A 4 -24.81 37.41 -0.36
N GLY A 5 -25.67 38.06 -1.16
CA GLY A 5 -25.28 39.18 -2.00
C GLY A 5 -24.78 40.32 -1.12
N ILE A 6 -23.53 40.72 -1.32
CA ILE A 6 -23.02 41.99 -0.83
C ILE A 6 -23.16 42.94 -2.00
N ASP A 7 -24.31 43.61 -2.08
CA ASP A 7 -24.48 44.86 -2.83
C ASP A 7 -23.64 45.92 -2.12
N GLY A 8 -22.33 45.88 -2.37
CA GLY A 8 -21.41 46.95 -2.04
C GLY A 8 -21.66 48.10 -3.00
N THR A 9 -22.69 48.89 -2.72
CA THR A 9 -22.84 50.23 -3.29
C THR A 9 -21.55 50.99 -2.97
N THR A 10 -20.68 51.15 -3.97
CA THR A 10 -19.53 52.03 -3.89
C THR A 10 -20.04 53.46 -3.81
N VAL A 11 -20.38 53.89 -2.61
CA VAL A 11 -20.61 55.28 -2.28
C VAL A 11 -19.25 55.95 -2.41
N TRP A 12 -19.04 56.61 -3.55
CA TRP A 12 -17.95 57.55 -3.71
C TRP A 12 -18.04 58.57 -2.58
N PRO A 13 -16.95 58.88 -1.87
CA PRO A 13 -16.98 59.93 -0.86
C PRO A 13 -17.36 61.21 -1.60
N LYS A 14 -18.55 61.72 -1.26
CA LYS A 14 -19.03 63.01 -1.71
C LYS A 14 -18.06 64.03 -1.11
N THR A 15 -17.12 64.51 -1.91
CA THR A 15 -16.25 65.64 -1.55
C THR A 15 -17.17 66.82 -1.29
N GLN A 16 -17.54 67.01 -0.03
CA GLN A 16 -18.09 68.26 0.45
C GLN A 16 -16.96 69.26 0.33
N PHE A 17 -16.91 69.99 -0.79
CA PHE A 17 -16.28 71.30 -0.83
C PHE A 17 -17.11 72.21 0.08
N GLY A 18 -16.87 72.08 1.39
CA GLY A 18 -17.23 73.09 2.36
C GLY A 18 -16.37 74.29 2.06
N GLU A 19 -17.00 75.38 1.65
CA GLU A 19 -16.39 76.69 1.44
C GLU A 19 -15.85 77.19 2.80
N PRO A 20 -14.51 77.24 3.01
CA PRO A 20 -13.94 77.88 4.17
C PRO A 20 -13.81 79.37 3.85
N ALA A 21 -14.27 80.22 4.77
CA ALA A 21 -14.04 81.66 4.71
C ALA A 21 -12.56 81.95 4.37
N PRO A 22 -12.27 82.89 3.45
CA PRO A 22 -10.91 83.10 2.96
C PRO A 22 -10.03 83.59 4.11
N ALA A 23 -9.12 82.74 4.56
CA ALA A 23 -7.95 83.19 5.29
C ALA A 23 -7.13 84.06 4.33
N PRO A 24 -6.88 85.35 4.63
CA PRO A 24 -6.09 86.20 3.77
C PRO A 24 -4.64 85.77 3.95
N ASP A 25 -4.18 84.85 3.09
CA ASP A 25 -2.78 84.62 2.66
C ASP A 25 -2.56 83.22 2.02
N ALA A 26 -3.58 82.34 1.93
CA ALA A 26 -3.47 81.10 1.15
C ALA A 26 -3.85 81.35 -0.31
N THR A 27 -2.90 81.19 -1.22
CA THR A 27 -3.15 81.40 -2.65
C THR A 27 -3.73 80.12 -3.28
N PRO A 28 -4.73 80.17 -4.17
CA PRO A 28 -5.40 78.98 -4.74
C PRO A 28 -4.47 77.94 -5.37
N TRP A 29 -3.28 78.36 -5.82
CA TRP A 29 -2.27 77.46 -6.38
C TRP A 29 -1.57 76.61 -5.29
N GLN A 30 -1.46 77.11 -4.05
CA GLN A 30 -0.88 76.37 -2.92
C GLN A 30 -1.79 75.20 -2.51
N ASP A 31 -3.11 75.41 -2.50
CA ASP A 31 -4.08 74.35 -2.23
C ASP A 31 -4.06 73.26 -3.31
N THR A 32 -3.90 73.65 -4.59
CA THR A 32 -3.77 72.68 -5.69
C THR A 32 -2.45 71.90 -5.63
N ILE A 33 -1.36 72.51 -5.17
CA ILE A 33 -0.08 71.81 -4.97
C ILE A 33 -0.20 70.82 -3.81
N ALA A 34 -0.78 71.21 -2.69
CA ALA A 34 -1.01 70.31 -1.56
C ALA A 34 -1.91 69.12 -1.94
N ALA A 35 -2.95 69.36 -2.74
CA ALA A 35 -3.80 68.29 -3.28
C ALA A 35 -3.04 67.36 -4.24
N ALA A 36 -2.14 67.89 -5.06
CA ALA A 36 -1.30 67.10 -5.96
C ALA A 36 -0.26 66.26 -5.18
N ASP A 37 0.38 66.82 -4.16
CA ASP A 37 1.31 66.09 -3.29
C ASP A 37 0.60 64.96 -2.55
N HIS A 38 -0.59 65.21 -2.02
CA HIS A 38 -1.41 64.18 -1.38
C HIS A 38 -1.80 63.07 -2.37
N ALA A 39 -2.22 63.42 -3.58
CA ALA A 39 -2.54 62.44 -4.62
C ALA A 39 -1.33 61.59 -5.04
N LEU A 40 -0.13 62.19 -5.07
CA LEU A 40 1.12 61.46 -5.35
C LEU A 40 1.45 60.49 -4.21
N GLU A 41 1.32 60.90 -2.96
CA GLU A 41 1.53 60.02 -1.80
C GLU A 41 0.56 58.83 -1.81
N GLU A 42 -0.72 59.06 -2.09
CA GLU A 42 -1.72 58.01 -2.24
C GLU A 42 -1.40 57.09 -3.42
N ALA A 43 -0.97 57.64 -4.56
CA ALA A 43 -0.53 56.86 -5.70
C ALA A 43 0.67 55.96 -5.35
N THR A 44 1.66 56.45 -4.60
CA THR A 44 2.79 55.61 -4.16
C THR A 44 2.38 54.51 -3.17
N ARG A 45 1.37 54.76 -2.33
CA ARG A 45 0.82 53.77 -1.41
C ARG A 45 0.09 52.67 -2.19
N ILE A 46 -0.71 53.05 -3.18
CA ILE A 46 -1.40 52.12 -4.07
C ILE A 46 -0.39 51.29 -4.85
N GLN A 47 0.66 51.93 -5.42
CA GLN A 47 1.72 51.23 -6.16
C GLN A 47 2.38 50.14 -5.31
N ARG A 48 2.79 50.47 -4.07
CA ARG A 48 3.38 49.49 -3.14
C ARG A 48 2.40 48.37 -2.79
N GLY A 49 1.12 48.68 -2.63
CA GLY A 49 0.07 47.69 -2.39
C GLY A 49 -0.11 46.73 -3.58
N VAL A 50 -0.08 47.25 -4.80
CA VAL A 50 -0.16 46.45 -6.03
C VAL A 50 1.07 45.55 -6.19
N GLU A 51 2.27 46.07 -5.97
CA GLU A 51 3.51 45.28 -6.01
C GLU A 51 3.49 44.11 -5.02
N HIS A 52 3.04 44.37 -3.78
CA HIS A 52 2.90 43.33 -2.76
C HIS A 52 1.83 42.29 -3.16
N ASN A 53 0.69 42.73 -3.69
CA ASN A 53 -0.37 41.84 -4.15
C ASN A 53 0.10 40.96 -5.32
N LEU A 54 0.83 41.51 -6.28
CA LEU A 54 1.43 40.76 -7.39
C LEU A 54 2.39 39.68 -6.89
N LYS A 55 3.22 40.01 -5.89
CA LYS A 55 4.12 39.05 -5.25
C LYS A 55 3.35 37.92 -4.56
N LEU A 56 2.32 38.24 -3.77
CA LEU A 56 1.45 37.24 -3.14
C LEU A 56 0.77 36.35 -4.18
N MET A 57 0.27 36.92 -5.28
CA MET A 57 -0.33 36.14 -6.36
C MET A 57 0.68 35.20 -7.05
N GLN A 58 1.95 35.58 -7.12
CA GLN A 58 3.01 34.71 -7.61
C GLN A 58 3.30 33.56 -6.64
N GLU A 59 3.40 33.86 -5.33
CA GLU A 59 3.60 32.85 -4.28
C GLU A 59 2.41 31.87 -4.19
N VAL A 60 1.18 32.36 -4.31
CA VAL A 60 -0.01 31.49 -4.36
C VAL A 60 0.03 30.58 -5.59
N ARG A 61 0.52 31.08 -6.74
CA ARG A 61 0.70 30.25 -7.94
C ARG A 61 1.77 29.18 -7.75
N SER A 62 2.91 29.51 -7.12
CA SER A 62 3.97 28.52 -6.85
C SER A 62 3.51 27.46 -5.86
N LEU A 63 2.86 27.85 -4.77
CA LEU A 63 2.31 26.90 -3.78
C LEU A 63 1.26 25.98 -4.39
N ARG A 64 0.41 26.49 -5.30
CA ARG A 64 -0.55 25.65 -6.03
C ARG A 64 0.14 24.64 -6.95
N GLU A 65 1.27 25.01 -7.56
CA GLU A 65 2.07 24.10 -8.38
C GLU A 65 2.72 23.01 -7.52
N GLU A 66 3.33 23.38 -6.39
CA GLU A 66 3.90 22.43 -5.43
C GLU A 66 2.84 21.47 -4.89
N LEU A 67 1.65 21.99 -4.55
CA LEU A 67 0.54 21.16 -4.11
C LEU A 67 0.13 20.15 -5.20
N ARG A 68 0.04 20.58 -6.46
CA ARG A 68 -0.27 19.68 -7.58
C ARG A 68 0.81 18.61 -7.77
N LYS A 69 2.09 18.96 -7.65
CA LYS A 69 3.21 18.02 -7.71
C LYS A 69 3.16 17.00 -6.57
N ALA A 70 2.92 17.45 -5.34
CA ALA A 70 2.80 16.59 -4.17
C ALA A 70 1.63 15.59 -4.31
N HIS A 71 0.46 16.04 -4.80
CA HIS A 71 -0.67 15.14 -5.06
C HIS A 71 -0.32 14.08 -6.12
N ALA A 72 0.30 14.48 -7.24
CA ALA A 72 0.73 13.55 -8.27
C ALA A 72 1.79 12.55 -7.76
N GLU A 73 2.61 12.94 -6.79
CA GLU A 73 3.56 12.04 -6.14
C GLU A 73 2.87 11.06 -5.18
N ILE A 74 1.92 11.53 -4.36
CA ILE A 74 1.11 10.68 -3.49
C ILE A 74 0.36 9.61 -4.29
N ASP A 75 -0.25 9.98 -5.42
CA ASP A 75 -0.99 9.01 -6.24
C ASP A 75 -0.05 7.98 -6.88
N ARG A 76 1.18 8.37 -7.23
CA ARG A 76 2.22 7.43 -7.66
C ARG A 76 2.62 6.47 -6.55
N TYR A 77 2.86 6.95 -5.33
CA TYR A 77 3.17 6.09 -4.19
C TYR A 77 2.01 5.15 -3.85
N ARG A 78 0.76 5.62 -3.88
CA ARG A 78 -0.42 4.77 -3.69
C ARG A 78 -0.49 3.65 -4.72
N GLY A 79 -0.25 3.96 -6.00
CA GLY A 79 -0.19 2.97 -7.07
C GLY A 79 0.94 1.95 -6.89
N MET A 80 2.14 2.40 -6.48
CA MET A 80 3.26 1.51 -6.16
C MET A 80 2.94 0.62 -4.97
N HIS A 81 2.42 1.19 -3.88
CA HIS A 81 2.07 0.46 -2.67
C HIS A 81 1.02 -0.62 -2.96
N ALA A 82 -0.03 -0.32 -3.73
CA ALA A 82 -1.02 -1.30 -4.13
C ALA A 82 -0.40 -2.49 -4.87
N ARG A 83 0.52 -2.23 -5.82
CA ARG A 83 1.25 -3.30 -6.53
C ARG A 83 2.13 -4.13 -5.61
N VAL A 84 2.85 -3.48 -4.69
CA VAL A 84 3.72 -4.18 -3.72
C VAL A 84 2.90 -5.07 -2.79
N VAL A 85 1.78 -4.57 -2.26
CA VAL A 85 0.91 -5.36 -1.37
C VAL A 85 0.32 -6.57 -2.11
N VAL A 86 -0.15 -6.40 -3.34
CA VAL A 86 -0.64 -7.53 -4.15
C VAL A 86 0.48 -8.52 -4.44
N GLY A 87 1.68 -8.04 -4.77
CA GLY A 87 2.85 -8.90 -5.01
C GLY A 87 3.28 -9.68 -3.76
N MET A 88 3.30 -9.03 -2.59
CA MET A 88 3.59 -9.68 -1.30
C MET A 88 2.59 -10.79 -1.00
N ARG A 89 1.29 -10.52 -1.17
CA ARG A 89 0.25 -11.53 -0.94
C ARG A 89 0.38 -12.73 -1.90
N GLN A 90 0.66 -12.47 -3.17
CA GLN A 90 0.90 -13.56 -4.13
C GLN A 90 2.11 -14.42 -3.72
N LEU A 91 3.18 -13.77 -3.27
CA LEU A 91 4.38 -14.48 -2.82
C LEU A 91 4.13 -15.30 -1.54
N GLU A 92 3.32 -14.80 -0.61
CA GLU A 92 2.86 -15.55 0.55
C GLU A 92 2.01 -16.77 0.15
N ASP A 93 1.08 -16.61 -0.78
CA ASP A 93 0.25 -17.69 -1.31
C ASP A 93 1.10 -18.76 -2.02
N ASP A 94 2.06 -18.34 -2.85
CA ASP A 94 3.00 -19.24 -3.51
C ASP A 94 3.88 -19.99 -2.50
N HIS A 95 4.38 -19.29 -1.48
CA HIS A 95 5.21 -19.87 -0.42
C HIS A 95 4.44 -20.90 0.41
N THR A 96 3.23 -20.57 0.85
CA THR A 96 2.37 -21.50 1.60
C THR A 96 2.01 -22.72 0.75
N GLY A 97 1.73 -22.55 -0.54
CA GLY A 97 1.52 -23.63 -1.49
C GLY A 97 2.75 -24.51 -1.69
N ALA A 98 3.95 -23.92 -1.75
CA ALA A 98 5.21 -24.67 -1.82
C ALA A 98 5.49 -25.46 -0.53
N MET A 99 5.29 -24.84 0.64
CA MET A 99 5.47 -25.49 1.94
C MET A 99 4.49 -26.65 2.16
N SER A 100 3.22 -26.50 1.76
CA SER A 100 2.24 -27.58 1.82
C SER A 100 2.62 -28.76 0.94
N ARG A 101 3.14 -28.50 -0.28
CA ARG A 101 3.64 -29.54 -1.18
C ARG A 101 4.84 -30.27 -0.59
N LEU A 102 5.84 -29.52 -0.11
CA LEU A 102 7.04 -30.08 0.51
C LEU A 102 6.68 -30.96 1.72
N LYS A 103 5.75 -30.52 2.55
CA LYS A 103 5.26 -31.29 3.70
C LYS A 103 4.62 -32.61 3.26
N ALA A 104 3.73 -32.56 2.27
CA ALA A 104 3.08 -33.78 1.74
C ALA A 104 4.10 -34.76 1.12
N GLU A 105 5.09 -34.24 0.39
CA GLU A 105 6.19 -35.04 -0.18
C GLU A 105 7.05 -35.68 0.91
N ASN A 106 7.43 -34.91 1.94
CA ASN A 106 8.19 -35.42 3.07
C ASN A 106 7.44 -36.53 3.82
N GLU A 107 6.15 -36.32 4.09
CA GLU A 107 5.29 -37.33 4.72
C GLU A 107 5.19 -38.61 3.89
N MET A 108 5.07 -38.49 2.55
CA MET A 108 5.08 -39.63 1.65
C MET A 108 6.44 -40.35 1.65
N LEU A 109 7.55 -39.60 1.72
CA LEU A 109 8.89 -40.17 1.80
C LEU A 109 9.08 -40.99 3.08
N LEU A 110 8.61 -40.49 4.24
CA LEU A 110 8.63 -41.20 5.51
C LEU A 110 7.83 -42.51 5.44
N VAL A 111 6.63 -42.47 4.83
CA VAL A 111 5.82 -43.67 4.60
C VAL A 111 6.58 -44.68 3.73
N ARG A 112 7.14 -44.25 2.59
CA ARG A 112 7.90 -45.13 1.69
C ARG A 112 9.11 -45.74 2.39
N HIS A 113 9.90 -44.94 3.10
CA HIS A 113 11.03 -45.40 3.88
C HIS A 113 10.59 -46.49 4.88
N ARG A 114 9.48 -46.26 5.59
CA ARG A 114 8.95 -47.23 6.54
C ARG A 114 8.53 -48.54 5.87
N VAL A 115 7.84 -48.48 4.71
CA VAL A 115 7.49 -49.67 3.91
C VAL A 115 8.74 -50.49 3.61
N TYR A 116 9.77 -49.87 3.03
CA TYR A 116 10.98 -50.58 2.65
C TYR A 116 11.72 -51.16 3.84
N LYS A 117 11.78 -50.43 4.97
CA LYS A 117 12.39 -50.94 6.20
C LYS A 117 11.68 -52.19 6.71
N LEU A 118 10.35 -52.17 6.79
CA LEU A 118 9.57 -53.31 7.27
C LEU A 118 9.66 -54.52 6.34
N MET A 119 9.65 -54.28 5.02
CA MET A 119 9.86 -55.33 4.03
C MET A 119 11.27 -55.94 4.16
N ALA A 120 12.31 -55.12 4.25
CA ALA A 120 13.68 -55.60 4.40
C ALA A 120 13.84 -56.46 5.66
N GLU A 121 13.28 -56.02 6.79
CA GLU A 121 13.25 -56.80 8.04
C GLU A 121 12.54 -58.15 7.85
N HIS A 122 11.41 -58.18 7.16
CA HIS A 122 10.65 -59.42 6.91
C HIS A 122 11.39 -60.39 5.99
N TYR A 123 11.88 -59.90 4.85
CA TYR A 123 12.65 -60.70 3.89
C TYR A 123 13.92 -61.28 4.51
N ALA A 124 14.61 -60.50 5.35
CA ALA A 124 15.77 -60.97 6.08
C ALA A 124 15.42 -62.06 7.10
N ARG A 125 14.36 -61.86 7.92
CA ARG A 125 13.94 -62.86 8.93
C ARG A 125 13.44 -64.16 8.32
N MET A 126 12.73 -64.09 7.20
CA MET A 126 12.13 -65.25 6.52
C MET A 126 13.04 -65.87 5.46
N ALA A 127 14.24 -65.32 5.26
CA ALA A 127 15.20 -65.73 4.22
C ALA A 127 14.56 -65.85 2.82
N LEU A 128 13.67 -64.91 2.48
CA LEU A 128 12.92 -64.91 1.22
C LEU A 128 13.84 -64.55 0.04
N ARG A 129 13.60 -65.18 -1.11
CA ARG A 129 14.25 -64.79 -2.37
C ARG A 129 13.64 -63.49 -2.89
N LEU A 130 14.50 -62.63 -3.44
CA LEU A 130 14.10 -61.38 -4.08
C LEU A 130 13.59 -61.66 -5.50
N ASP A 131 12.32 -62.02 -5.61
CA ASP A 131 11.59 -61.97 -6.88
C ASP A 131 11.00 -60.57 -7.11
N PRO A 132 11.30 -59.88 -8.22
CA PRO A 132 10.85 -58.50 -8.45
C PRO A 132 9.33 -58.32 -8.47
N GLN A 133 8.58 -59.26 -9.06
CA GLN A 133 7.12 -59.15 -9.19
C GLN A 133 6.45 -59.32 -7.83
N THR A 134 6.86 -60.34 -7.08
CA THR A 134 6.37 -60.61 -5.73
C THR A 134 6.73 -59.47 -4.77
N PHE A 135 7.97 -58.95 -4.86
CA PHE A 135 8.40 -57.82 -4.05
C PHE A 135 7.57 -56.55 -4.32
N ALA A 136 7.26 -56.25 -5.59
CA ALA A 136 6.40 -55.12 -5.94
C ALA A 136 4.97 -55.29 -5.37
N ALA A 137 4.40 -56.49 -5.47
CA ALA A 137 3.08 -56.79 -4.90
C ALA A 137 3.07 -56.64 -3.37
N HIS A 138 4.09 -57.16 -2.69
CA HIS A 138 4.27 -57.00 -1.25
C HIS A 138 4.41 -55.53 -0.84
N ARG A 139 5.21 -54.75 -1.57
CA ARG A 139 5.37 -53.30 -1.35
C ARG A 139 4.02 -52.59 -1.41
N ASP A 140 3.22 -52.89 -2.41
CA ASP A 140 1.94 -52.20 -2.62
C ASP A 140 0.93 -52.54 -1.53
N ARG A 141 0.87 -53.81 -1.09
CA ARG A 141 0.02 -54.22 0.05
C ARG A 141 0.45 -53.55 1.35
N VAL A 142 1.76 -53.55 1.66
CA VAL A 142 2.29 -52.91 2.87
C VAL A 142 2.07 -51.40 2.83
N LEU A 143 2.28 -50.75 1.68
CA LEU A 143 2.00 -49.33 1.50
C LEU A 143 0.53 -49.01 1.76
N GLN A 144 -0.40 -49.77 1.17
CA GLN A 144 -1.84 -49.58 1.41
C GLN A 144 -2.21 -49.74 2.88
N HIS A 145 -1.62 -50.73 3.56
CA HIS A 145 -1.85 -50.95 4.99
C HIS A 145 -1.34 -49.79 5.85
N ILE A 146 -0.10 -49.32 5.60
CA ILE A 146 0.46 -48.18 6.35
C ILE A 146 -0.38 -46.91 6.12
N LEU A 147 -0.79 -46.65 4.87
CA LEU A 147 -1.67 -45.52 4.57
C LEU A 147 -3.04 -45.64 5.28
N PHE A 148 -3.57 -46.85 5.41
CA PHE A 148 -4.79 -47.10 6.16
C PHE A 148 -4.63 -46.87 7.67
N GLN A 149 -3.53 -47.35 8.27
CA GLN A 149 -3.24 -47.13 9.69
C GLN A 149 -2.99 -45.64 9.98
N ARG A 150 -2.32 -44.94 9.06
CA ARG A 150 -2.12 -43.50 9.15
C ARG A 150 -3.44 -42.73 9.14
N ARG A 151 -4.42 -43.14 8.32
CA ARG A 151 -5.78 -42.57 8.35
C ARG A 151 -6.51 -42.83 9.68
N LYS A 152 -6.13 -43.87 10.42
CA LYS A 152 -6.61 -44.15 11.78
C LYS A 152 -5.85 -43.42 12.88
N GLY A 153 -4.86 -42.59 12.53
CA GLY A 153 -4.05 -41.82 13.46
C GLY A 153 -2.78 -42.52 13.97
N VAL A 154 -2.44 -43.70 13.45
CA VAL A 154 -1.20 -44.40 13.84
C VAL A 154 -0.03 -43.84 13.02
N PRO A 155 1.02 -43.30 13.66
CA PRO A 155 2.19 -42.81 12.94
C PRO A 155 2.98 -43.99 12.31
N PRO A 156 3.61 -43.80 11.13
CA PRO A 156 4.33 -44.88 10.44
C PRO A 156 5.40 -45.58 11.31
N ASP A 157 6.06 -44.84 12.19
CA ASP A 157 7.14 -45.35 13.04
C ASP A 157 6.66 -46.35 14.11
N GLU A 158 5.40 -46.29 14.50
CA GLU A 158 4.80 -47.21 15.48
C GLU A 158 4.39 -48.55 14.87
N ILE A 159 4.18 -48.63 13.55
CA ILE A 159 3.76 -49.85 12.85
C ILE A 159 4.93 -50.83 12.82
N ARG A 160 4.82 -51.96 13.51
CA ARG A 160 5.90 -52.95 13.65
C ARG A 160 5.86 -53.98 12.52
N ALA A 161 6.96 -54.71 12.36
CA ALA A 161 7.05 -55.78 11.36
C ALA A 161 6.05 -56.92 11.61
N ALA A 162 5.66 -57.17 12.86
CA ALA A 162 4.62 -58.13 13.20
C ALA A 162 3.24 -57.71 12.65
N ASP A 163 2.98 -56.41 12.55
CA ASP A 163 1.69 -55.87 12.11
C ASP A 163 1.51 -55.96 10.59
N VAL A 164 2.59 -56.18 9.84
CA VAL A 164 2.56 -56.22 8.36
C VAL A 164 3.00 -57.55 7.78
N GLY A 165 3.53 -58.48 8.59
CA GLY A 165 4.04 -59.76 8.12
C GLY A 165 3.01 -60.58 7.34
N PHE A 166 1.74 -60.55 7.75
CA PHE A 166 0.66 -61.28 7.09
C PHE A 166 0.37 -60.81 5.65
N LEU A 167 0.82 -59.60 5.27
CA LEU A 167 0.60 -59.04 3.93
C LEU A 167 1.59 -59.59 2.90
N MET A 168 2.65 -60.25 3.37
CA MET A 168 3.80 -60.76 2.60
C MET A 168 3.87 -62.29 2.60
N LEU A 169 2.77 -62.95 2.98
CA LEU A 169 2.57 -64.39 2.88
C LEU A 169 2.04 -64.80 1.49
#